data_AF-A0A388TAT6-F1
#
_entry.id   AF-A0A388TAT6-F1
#
_cell.length_a   1.000
_cell.length_b   1.000
_cell.length_c   1.000
_cell.angle_alpha   90.00
_cell.angle_beta   90.00
_cell.angle_gamma   90.00
#
_symmetry.space_group_name_H-M   'P 1'
#
loop_
_entity.id
_entity.type
_entity.pdbx_description
1 polymer ?
#
loop_
_entity_poly.entity_id
_entity_poly.type
_entity_poly.pdbx_seq_one_letter_code
_entity_poly.pdbx_strand_id
1 'polypeptide(L)'
;MAGHHLTIKNEAFCRKVALEIKAPYQAYKEVYNPKNSTDKSIREMASKLYHKPHIQLAIKGLQEIDREYLKYDKEKFLRDMDGFIKENKGGNKAVVLRAYELKGKAAGVFANENPVFNNNILNSNTAIINKFAERENQI
;
A
#
# COMPACT_ATOMS: atom_id res chain seq x y z
N MET A 1 12.77 -3.09 -31.60
CA MET A 1 11.77 -3.62 -30.64
C MET A 1 10.40 -3.20 -31.13
N ALA A 2 9.50 -4.15 -31.43
CA ALA A 2 8.20 -3.86 -32.04
C ALA A 2 7.31 -3.10 -31.03
N GLY A 3 7.18 -1.79 -31.23
CA GLY A 3 6.28 -0.94 -30.47
C GLY A 3 4.84 -1.27 -30.83
N HIS A 4 4.17 -2.07 -30.00
CA HIS A 4 2.72 -2.14 -30.05
C HIS A 4 2.17 -0.77 -29.59
N HIS A 5 1.89 0.11 -30.55
CA HIS A 5 1.19 1.35 -30.28
C HIS A 5 -0.16 1.03 -29.64
N LEU A 6 -0.31 1.38 -28.35
CA LEU A 6 -1.62 1.36 -27.72
C LEU A 6 -2.51 2.36 -28.46
N THR A 7 -3.77 2.00 -28.66
CA THR A 7 -4.77 2.97 -29.12
C THR A 7 -5.00 4.01 -28.02
N ILE A 8 -5.47 5.21 -28.40
CA ILE A 8 -5.77 6.30 -27.47
C ILE A 8 -6.68 5.83 -26.31
N LYS A 9 -7.69 5.00 -26.63
CA LYS A 9 -8.58 4.43 -25.61
C LYS A 9 -7.88 3.42 -24.70
N ASN A 10 -7.04 2.55 -25.25
CA ASN A 10 -6.30 1.59 -24.44
C ASN A 10 -5.30 2.31 -23.51
N GLU A 11 -4.66 3.38 -23.98
CA GLU A 11 -3.76 4.19 -23.15
C GLU A 11 -4.54 4.89 -22.03
N ALA A 12 -5.67 5.52 -22.33
CA ALA A 12 -6.54 6.15 -21.32
C ALA A 12 -7.03 5.13 -20.28
N PHE A 13 -7.35 3.91 -20.71
CA PHE A 13 -7.68 2.81 -19.80
C PHE A 13 -6.51 2.45 -18.89
N CYS A 14 -5.30 2.27 -19.44
CA CYS A 14 -4.10 1.96 -18.66
C CYS A 14 -3.81 3.06 -17.62
N ARG A 15 -3.91 4.34 -18.00
CA ARG A 15 -3.71 5.47 -17.08
C ARG A 15 -4.70 5.45 -15.92
N LYS A 16 -5.98 5.21 -16.16
CA LYS A 16 -7.01 5.13 -15.10
C LYS A 16 -6.78 3.97 -14.14
N VAL A 17 -6.36 2.82 -14.66
CA VAL A 17 -6.07 1.65 -13.81
C VAL A 17 -4.76 1.84 -13.03
N ALA A 18 -3.73 2.38 -13.67
CA ALA A 18 -2.40 2.52 -13.08
C ALA A 18 -2.30 3.68 -12.08
N LEU A 19 -2.82 4.87 -12.43
CA LEU A 19 -2.60 6.12 -11.70
C LEU A 19 -3.79 6.54 -10.84
N GLU A 20 -5.02 6.36 -11.34
CA GLU A 20 -6.24 6.68 -10.58
C GLU A 20 -6.71 5.52 -9.66
N ILE A 21 -6.00 4.39 -9.65
CA ILE A 21 -6.30 3.17 -8.86
C ILE A 21 -7.76 2.71 -9.06
N LYS A 22 -8.28 2.82 -10.29
CA LYS A 22 -9.65 2.40 -10.60
C LYS A 22 -9.72 0.91 -10.89
N ALA A 23 -10.81 0.29 -10.45
CA ALA A 23 -11.13 -1.08 -10.86
C ALA A 23 -11.25 -1.15 -12.39
N PRO A 24 -10.75 -2.22 -13.06
CA PRO A 24 -10.81 -2.34 -14.51
C PRO A 24 -12.21 -2.12 -15.10
N TYR A 25 -13.26 -2.58 -14.42
CA TYR A 25 -14.64 -2.34 -14.81
C TYR A 25 -15.00 -0.84 -14.89
N GLN A 26 -14.64 -0.07 -13.86
CA GLN A 26 -14.93 1.37 -13.80
C GLN A 26 -14.13 2.13 -14.86
N ALA A 27 -12.83 1.82 -14.98
CA ALA A 27 -11.98 2.40 -16.01
C ALA A 27 -12.51 2.13 -17.42
N TYR A 28 -12.97 0.91 -17.69
CA TYR A 28 -13.56 0.55 -18.98
C TYR A 28 -14.85 1.32 -19.26
N LYS A 29 -15.74 1.42 -18.26
CA LYS A 29 -17.02 2.13 -18.40
C LYS A 29 -16.81 3.61 -18.71
N GLU A 30 -15.86 4.27 -18.05
CA GLU A 30 -15.55 5.68 -18.28
C GLU A 30 -14.90 5.91 -19.66
N VAL A 31 -13.98 5.06 -20.08
CA VAL A 31 -13.17 5.30 -21.29
C VAL A 31 -13.91 4.88 -22.56
N TYR A 32 -14.60 3.73 -22.53
CA TYR A 32 -15.25 3.18 -23.71
C TYR A 32 -16.72 3.58 -23.81
N ASN A 33 -17.33 4.03 -22.72
CA ASN A 33 -18.75 4.41 -22.60
C ASN A 33 -19.68 3.49 -23.43
N PRO A 34 -19.70 2.18 -23.12
CA PRO A 34 -20.42 1.22 -23.93
C PRO A 34 -21.93 1.44 -23.84
N LYS A 35 -22.54 1.86 -24.95
CA LYS A 35 -23.99 2.02 -25.07
C LYS A 35 -24.64 0.63 -25.19
N ASN A 36 -25.80 0.45 -24.56
CA ASN A 36 -26.62 -0.77 -24.62
C ASN A 36 -25.93 -2.06 -24.14
N SER A 37 -24.89 -1.96 -23.32
CA SER A 37 -24.22 -3.12 -22.73
C SER A 37 -24.69 -3.36 -21.30
N THR A 38 -24.91 -4.62 -20.93
CA THR A 38 -25.21 -5.00 -19.54
C THR A 38 -23.94 -4.89 -18.69
N ASP A 39 -24.09 -4.63 -17.38
CA ASP A 39 -22.96 -4.56 -16.46
C ASP A 39 -22.10 -5.84 -16.48
N LYS A 40 -22.72 -7.00 -16.68
CA LYS A 40 -22.01 -8.28 -16.85
C LYS A 40 -21.09 -8.25 -18.08
N SER A 41 -21.63 -7.85 -19.23
CA SER A 41 -20.87 -7.73 -20.47
C SER A 41 -19.70 -6.74 -20.34
N ILE A 42 -19.94 -5.60 -19.68
CA ILE A 42 -18.90 -4.59 -19.42
C ILE A 42 -17.77 -5.17 -18.55
N ARG A 43 -18.10 -5.92 -17.49
CA ARG A 43 -17.09 -6.58 -16.63
C ARG A 43 -16.28 -7.62 -17.40
N GLU A 44 -16.92 -8.41 -18.25
CA GLU A 44 -16.25 -9.41 -19.09
C GLU A 44 -15.31 -8.74 -20.10
N MET A 45 -15.75 -7.68 -20.78
CA MET A 45 -14.92 -6.91 -21.72
C MET A 45 -13.74 -6.24 -21.02
N ALA A 46 -13.99 -5.62 -19.86
CA ALA A 46 -12.95 -5.00 -19.05
C ALA A 46 -11.90 -6.02 -18.59
N SER A 47 -12.35 -7.20 -18.14
CA SER A 47 -11.47 -8.30 -17.74
C SER A 47 -10.65 -8.79 -18.93
N LYS A 48 -11.27 -9.04 -20.09
CA LYS A 48 -10.56 -9.44 -21.31
C LYS A 48 -9.52 -8.42 -21.75
N LEU A 49 -9.82 -7.12 -21.64
CA LEU A 49 -8.87 -6.06 -21.98
C LEU A 49 -7.70 -6.02 -20.97
N TYR A 50 -7.99 -6.09 -19.68
CA TYR A 50 -7.00 -6.04 -18.60
C TYR A 50 -5.99 -7.20 -18.66
N HIS A 51 -6.42 -8.38 -19.11
CA HIS A 51 -5.55 -9.55 -19.23
C HIS A 51 -4.71 -9.59 -20.52
N LYS A 52 -4.82 -8.59 -21.40
CA LYS A 52 -3.95 -8.54 -22.59
C LYS A 52 -2.50 -8.22 -22.20
N PRO A 53 -1.50 -8.97 -22.69
CA PRO A 53 -0.10 -8.79 -22.27
C PRO A 53 0.44 -7.36 -22.44
N HIS A 54 0.15 -6.69 -23.56
CA HIS A 54 0.59 -5.31 -23.80
C HIS A 54 -0.10 -4.28 -22.90
N ILE A 55 -1.34 -4.53 -22.47
CA ILE A 55 -2.06 -3.67 -21.51
C ILE A 55 -1.44 -3.83 -20.12
N GLN A 56 -1.17 -5.05 -19.69
CA GLN A 56 -0.50 -5.31 -18.40
C GLN A 56 0.90 -4.70 -18.35
N LEU A 57 1.67 -4.82 -19.42
CA LEU A 57 3.00 -4.18 -19.52
C LEU A 57 2.89 -2.66 -19.42
N ALA A 58 1.94 -2.04 -20.12
CA ALA A 58 1.74 -0.60 -20.05
C ALA A 58 1.30 -0.13 -18.64
N ILE A 59 0.41 -0.86 -17.98
CA ILE A 59 0.00 -0.57 -16.60
C ILE A 59 1.19 -0.67 -15.64
N LYS A 60 2.00 -1.72 -15.74
CA LYS A 60 3.19 -1.89 -14.89
C LYS A 60 4.20 -0.77 -15.10
N GLY A 61 4.50 -0.43 -16.35
CA GLY A 61 5.41 0.67 -16.68
C GLY A 61 4.91 2.00 -16.11
N LEU A 62 3.62 2.30 -16.23
CA LEU A 62 3.03 3.50 -15.63
C LEU A 62 3.12 3.49 -14.09
N GLN A 63 2.88 2.35 -13.44
CA GLN A 63 3.02 2.22 -11.99
C GLN A 63 4.47 2.29 -11.50
N GLU A 64 5.44 1.89 -12.32
CA GLU A 64 6.86 2.02 -12.02
C GLU A 64 7.31 3.46 -12.16
N ILE A 65 6.91 4.14 -13.24
CA ILE A 65 7.13 5.57 -13.45
C ILE A 65 6.50 6.37 -12.31
N ASP A 66 5.23 6.08 -11.99
CA ASP A 66 4.52 6.73 -10.91
C ASP A 66 5.20 6.48 -9.58
N ARG A 67 5.65 5.25 -9.27
CA ARG A 67 6.46 4.97 -8.06
C ARG A 67 7.83 5.65 -8.06
N GLU A 68 8.43 5.89 -9.22
CA GLU A 68 9.68 6.63 -9.31
C GLU A 68 9.47 8.13 -9.04
N TYR A 69 8.35 8.70 -9.49
CA TYR A 69 7.91 10.06 -9.14
C TYR A 69 7.33 10.18 -7.72
N LEU A 70 6.67 9.13 -7.22
CA LEU A 70 6.22 8.89 -5.85
C LEU A 70 7.31 8.28 -4.97
N LYS A 71 8.58 8.32 -5.39
CA LYS A 71 9.66 8.55 -4.42
C LYS A 71 9.41 9.93 -3.84
N TYR A 72 8.37 10.02 -3.03
CA TYR A 72 8.07 11.11 -2.14
C TYR A 72 9.40 11.31 -1.43
N ASP A 73 10.05 12.42 -1.77
CA ASP A 73 11.39 12.71 -1.29
C ASP A 73 11.36 12.46 0.21
N LYS A 74 12.10 11.45 0.67
CA LYS A 74 12.11 11.04 2.08
C LYS A 74 12.38 12.27 2.94
N GLU A 75 13.20 13.19 2.44
CA GLU A 75 13.46 14.46 3.10
C GLU A 75 12.23 15.37 3.12
N LYS A 76 11.48 15.47 2.02
CA LYS A 76 10.20 16.21 1.99
C LYS A 76 9.19 15.63 2.98
N PHE A 77 9.04 14.31 3.05
CA PHE A 77 8.16 13.67 4.05
C PHE A 77 8.60 14.02 5.48
N LEU A 78 9.89 13.93 5.77
CA LEU A 78 10.42 14.25 7.09
C LEU A 78 10.23 15.75 7.42
N ARG A 79 10.40 16.64 6.44
CA ARG A 79 10.13 18.09 6.57
C ARG A 79 8.65 18.37 6.84
N ASP A 80 7.75 17.75 6.09
CA ASP A 80 6.30 17.91 6.26
C ASP A 80 5.86 17.43 7.66
N MET A 81 6.39 16.30 8.13
CA MET A 81 6.14 15.79 9.49
C MET A 81 6.69 16.71 10.57
N ASP A 82 7.86 17.33 10.36
CA ASP A 82 8.39 18.34 11.29
C ASP A 82 7.52 19.59 11.36
N GLY A 83 6.96 20.04 10.24
CA GLY A 83 5.98 21.13 10.19
C GLY A 83 4.74 20.78 11.01
N PHE A 84 4.13 19.63 10.72
CA PHE A 84 2.93 19.15 11.41
C PHE A 84 3.12 19.05 12.93
N ILE A 85 4.24 18.47 13.38
CA ILE A 85 4.57 18.33 14.80
C ILE A 85 4.73 19.70 15.46
N LYS A 86 5.40 20.65 14.80
CA LYS A 86 5.61 22.00 15.34
C LYS A 86 4.30 22.77 15.49
N GLU A 87 3.43 22.70 14.50
CA GLU A 87 2.12 23.36 14.48
C GLU A 87 1.15 22.76 15.52
N ASN A 88 1.26 21.45 15.78
CA ASN A 88 0.38 20.73 16.69
C ASN A 88 0.97 20.52 18.10
N LYS A 89 2.05 21.22 18.49
CA LYS A 89 2.68 21.05 19.81
C LYS A 89 1.73 21.23 21.01
N GLY A 90 0.67 22.02 20.86
CA GLY A 90 -0.38 22.21 21.87
C GLY A 90 -1.65 21.38 21.66
N GLY A 91 -1.69 20.55 20.61
CA GLY A 91 -2.85 19.75 20.22
C GLY A 91 -2.94 18.41 20.96
N ASN A 92 -3.73 17.49 20.42
CA ASN A 92 -3.89 16.16 21.00
C ASN A 92 -2.55 15.39 20.99
N LYS A 93 -2.02 15.11 22.19
CA LYS A 93 -0.73 14.43 22.39
C LYS A 93 -0.64 13.08 21.68
N ALA A 94 -1.74 12.34 21.55
CA ALA A 94 -1.75 11.05 20.87
C ALA A 94 -1.48 11.21 19.36
N VAL A 95 -2.01 12.26 18.74
CA VAL A 95 -1.81 12.56 17.32
C VAL A 95 -0.37 12.99 17.06
N VAL A 96 0.17 13.85 17.93
CA VAL A 96 1.59 14.28 17.86
C VAL A 96 2.54 13.11 18.05
N LEU A 97 2.27 12.22 19.02
CA LEU A 97 3.07 11.02 19.25
C LEU A 97 3.05 10.08 18.04
N ARG A 98 1.87 9.88 17.42
CA ARG A 98 1.74 9.07 16.21
C ARG A 98 2.51 9.67 15.04
N ALA A 99 2.52 11.00 14.89
CA ALA A 99 3.33 11.67 13.87
C ALA A 99 4.84 11.47 14.10
N TYR A 100 5.31 11.54 15.35
CA TYR A 100 6.70 11.19 15.70
C TYR A 100 7.05 9.74 15.37
N GLU A 101 6.15 8.79 15.67
CA GLU A 101 6.34 7.38 15.32
C GLU A 101 6.48 7.17 13.81
N LEU A 102 5.58 7.78 13.03
CA LEU A 102 5.63 7.71 11.56
C LEU A 102 6.91 8.36 11.01
N LYS A 103 7.33 9.49 11.56
CA LYS A 103 8.60 10.15 11.21
C LYS A 103 9.79 9.24 11.49
N GLY A 104 9.84 8.61 12.66
CA GLY A 104 10.94 7.71 13.04
C GLY A 104 11.00 6.44 12.18
N LYS A 105 9.84 5.87 11.82
CA LYS A 105 9.76 4.75 10.87
C LYS A 105 10.25 5.14 9.48
N ALA A 106 9.82 6.30 8.97
CA ALA A 106 10.28 6.79 7.67
C ALA A 106 11.79 7.15 7.67
N ALA A 107 12.29 7.70 8.77
CA ALA A 107 13.72 7.99 8.96
C ALA A 107 14.56 6.71 9.02
N GLY A 108 13.96 5.57 9.38
CA GLY A 108 14.65 4.31 9.63
C GLY A 108 15.21 4.20 11.06
N VAL A 109 14.76 5.06 11.97
CA VAL A 109 15.12 5.05 13.40
C VAL A 109 14.31 4.00 14.15
N PHE A 110 13.07 3.77 13.76
CA PHE A 110 12.24 2.69 14.29
C PHE A 110 12.20 1.54 13.29
N ALA A 111 12.45 0.32 13.78
CA ALA A 111 12.24 -0.87 12.99
C ALA A 111 10.75 -0.98 12.61
N ASN A 112 10.48 -1.38 11.37
CA ASN A 112 9.16 -1.90 11.04
C ASN A 112 9.06 -3.28 11.70
N GLU A 113 8.72 -3.28 12.99
CA GLU A 113 8.21 -4.49 13.60
C GLU A 113 6.93 -4.84 12.84
N ASN A 114 7.02 -5.84 11.96
CA ASN A 114 5.91 -6.75 11.78
C ASN A 114 5.83 -7.51 13.12
N PRO A 115 4.82 -7.29 13.97
CA PRO A 115 4.54 -8.25 15.02
C PRO A 115 3.94 -9.47 14.31
N VAL A 116 4.79 -10.27 13.67
CA VAL A 116 4.52 -11.71 13.65
C VAL A 116 4.53 -12.05 15.13
N PHE A 117 3.34 -12.25 15.70
CA PHE A 117 3.17 -12.81 17.03
C PHE A 117 4.04 -14.07 17.10
N ASN A 118 5.25 -13.90 17.60
CA ASN A 118 6.19 -14.98 17.76
C ASN A 118 5.75 -15.65 19.05
N ASN A 119 4.83 -16.62 18.92
CA ASN A 119 4.26 -17.42 20.01
C ASN A 119 5.34 -18.13 20.86
N ASN A 120 6.62 -18.04 20.48
CA ASN A 120 7.76 -18.54 21.23
C ASN A 120 8.09 -17.74 22.51
N ILE A 121 7.59 -16.50 22.67
CA ILE A 121 7.78 -15.75 23.94
C ILE A 121 6.81 -16.24 25.02
N LEU A 122 5.60 -16.67 24.65
CA LEU A 122 4.63 -17.23 25.60
C LEU A 122 5.08 -18.59 26.17
N ASN A 123 5.80 -19.40 25.39
CA ASN A 123 6.36 -20.68 25.83
C ASN A 123 7.56 -20.51 26.79
N SER A 124 8.31 -19.41 26.65
CA SER A 124 9.45 -19.12 27.54
C SER A 124 8.98 -18.69 28.93
N ASN A 125 7.90 -17.91 29.00
CA ASN A 125 7.36 -17.43 30.29
C ASN A 125 6.62 -18.54 31.06
N THR A 126 5.95 -19.47 30.38
CA THR A 126 5.33 -20.64 31.06
C THR A 126 6.38 -21.61 31.62
N ALA A 127 7.50 -21.82 30.91
CA ALA A 127 8.59 -22.66 31.41
C ALA A 127 9.28 -22.09 32.66
N ILE A 128 9.39 -20.76 32.76
CA ILE A 128 9.96 -20.09 33.94
C ILE A 128 8.98 -20.16 35.12
N ILE A 129 7.69 -19.88 34.89
CA ILE A 129 6.66 -19.93 35.94
C ILE A 129 6.53 -21.35 36.52
N ASN A 130 6.54 -22.39 35.68
CA ASN A 130 6.47 -23.78 36.16
C ASN A 130 7.72 -24.20 36.96
N LYS A 131 8.92 -23.72 36.57
CA LYS A 131 10.15 -23.95 37.36
C LYS A 131 10.15 -23.28 38.73
N PHE A 132 9.42 -22.18 38.90
CA PHE A 132 9.26 -21.54 40.21
C PHE A 132 8.21 -22.28 41.07
N ALA A 133 7.10 -22.72 40.48
CA ALA A 133 6.07 -23.48 41.19
C ALA A 133 6.54 -24.86 41.68
N GLU A 134 7.45 -25.53 40.96
CA GLU A 134 8.04 -26.81 41.38
C GLU A 134 9.03 -26.67 42.56
N ARG A 135 9.60 -25.48 42.80
CA ARG A 135 10.52 -25.23 43.92
C ARG A 135 9.81 -24.92 45.23
N GLU A 136 8.57 -24.45 45.21
CA GLU A 136 7.80 -24.17 46.42
C GLU A 136 7.11 -25.41 47.02
N ASN A 137 7.01 -26.52 46.28
CA ASN A 137 6.42 -27.78 46.75
C ASN A 137 7.44 -28.83 47.25
N GLN A 138 8.70 -28.43 47.49
CA GLN A 138 9.76 -29.31 48.03
C GLN A 138 10.33 -28.82 49.38
N ILE A 139 9.54 -28.06 50.15
CA ILE A 139 9.84 -27.76 51.57
C ILE A 139 8.75 -28.37 52.44
#